data_AF-A0A6N7ZMM7-F1
#
_entry.id   AF-A0A6N7ZMM7-F1
#
_cell.length_a   1.000
_cell.length_b   1.000
_cell.length_c   1.000
_cell.angle_alpha   90.00
_cell.angle_beta   90.00
_cell.angle_gamma   90.00
#
_symmetry.space_group_name_H-M   'P 1'
#
loop_
_entity.id
_entity.type
_entity.pdbx_description
1 polymer ?
#
loop_
_entity_poly.entity_id
_entity_poly.type
_entity_poly.pdbx_seq_one_letter_code
_entity_poly.pdbx_strand_id
1 'polypeptide(L)'
;MSPAGSALVGLLVAVGAVVVLPLGLRLLGARVVPAPRSAAWPLAGACAVASLILPRGALAAALAVPFALASAVLLAAGARL
;
A
#
# COMPACT_ATOMS: atom_id res chain seq x y z
N MET A 1 -3.46 20.66 14.26
CA MET A 1 -2.51 19.52 14.29
C MET A 1 -1.10 20.07 14.19
N SER A 2 -0.18 19.65 15.07
CA SER A 2 1.20 20.16 15.05
C SER A 2 1.99 19.58 13.88
N PRO A 3 3.03 20.28 13.37
CA PRO A 3 3.87 19.77 12.29
C PRO A 3 4.51 18.40 12.60
N ALA A 4 4.93 18.22 13.85
CA ALA A 4 5.45 16.94 14.34
C ALA A 4 4.39 15.83 14.32
N GLY A 5 3.14 16.16 14.67
CA GLY A 5 2.02 15.22 14.60
C GLY A 5 1.74 14.75 13.17
N SER A 6 1.73 15.67 12.19
CA SER A 6 1.55 15.28 10.78
C SER A 6 2.68 14.41 10.24
N ALA A 7 3.93 14.70 10.63
CA ALA A 7 5.08 13.91 10.21
C ALA A 7 5.03 12.47 10.78
N LEU A 8 4.64 12.34 12.06
CA LEU A 8 4.49 11.04 12.72
C LEU A 8 3.41 10.19 12.04
N VAL A 9 2.25 10.79 11.74
CA VAL A 9 1.16 10.09 11.03
C VAL A 9 1.61 9.66 9.64
N GLY A 10 2.31 10.53 8.90
CA GLY A 10 2.88 10.18 7.59
C GLY A 10 3.85 9.00 7.66
N LEU A 11 4.73 8.98 8.66
CA LEU A 11 5.66 7.88 8.89
C LEU A 11 4.92 6.57 9.20
N LEU A 12 3.91 6.61 10.08
CA LEU A 12 3.12 5.43 10.43
C LEU A 12 2.38 4.86 9.22
N VAL A 13 1.80 5.72 8.39
CA VAL A 13 1.14 5.31 7.13
C VAL A 13 2.16 4.68 6.18
N ALA A 14 3.35 5.26 6.05
CA ALA A 14 4.40 4.70 5.19
C ALA A 14 4.88 3.33 5.65
N VAL A 15 5.15 3.16 6.95
CA VAL A 15 5.53 1.86 7.53
C VAL A 15 4.40 0.85 7.36
N GLY A 16 3.14 1.27 7.58
CA GLY A 16 1.96 0.45 7.38
C GLY A 16 1.85 -0.08 5.94
N ALA A 17 2.02 0.80 4.95
CA ALA A 17 1.87 0.48 3.54
C ALA A 17 3.02 -0.39 2.99
N VAL A 18 4.27 -0.14 3.42
CA VAL A 18 5.47 -0.76 2.82
C VAL A 18 5.93 -2.00 3.58
N VAL A 19 5.64 -2.10 4.88
CA VAL A 19 6.17 -3.18 5.73
C VAL A 19 5.04 -4.04 6.31
N VAL A 20 4.08 -3.42 7.00
CA VAL A 20 3.05 -4.15 7.73
C VAL A 20 2.07 -4.85 6.79
N LEU A 21 1.62 -4.17 5.74
CA LEU A 21 0.71 -4.75 4.76
C LEU A 21 1.36 -5.93 4.02
N PRO A 22 2.57 -5.84 3.42
CA PRO A 22 3.21 -7.00 2.80
C PRO A 22 3.49 -8.15 3.77
N LEU A 23 3.84 -7.86 5.02
CA LEU A 23 4.02 -8.90 6.04
C LEU A 23 2.70 -9.60 6.36
N GLY A 24 1.62 -8.85 6.58
CA GLY A 24 0.28 -9.41 6.84
C GLY A 24 -0.21 -10.27 5.67
N LEU A 25 0.02 -9.80 4.44
CA LEU A 25 -0.29 -10.56 3.22
C LEU A 25 0.49 -11.89 3.13
N ARG A 26 1.76 -11.89 3.55
CA ARG A 26 2.57 -13.12 3.65
C ARG A 26 2.03 -14.10 4.68
N LEU A 27 1.52 -13.60 5.82
CA LEU A 27 0.94 -14.43 6.88
C LEU A 27 -0.40 -15.04 6.46
N LEU A 28 -1.24 -14.31 5.71
CA LEU A 28 -2.51 -14.83 5.17
C LEU A 28 -2.30 -15.96 4.15
N GLY A 29 -1.15 -15.97 3.47
CA GLY A 29 -0.78 -17.04 2.54
C GLY A 29 -1.63 -17.09 1.27
N ALA A 30 -1.36 -18.11 0.44
CA ALA A 30 -1.88 -18.18 -0.93
C ALA A 30 -3.39 -18.48 -1.02
N ARG A 31 -4.04 -18.86 0.09
CA ARG A 31 -5.49 -19.09 0.11
C ARG A 31 -6.29 -17.80 -0.07
N VAL A 32 -5.74 -16.68 0.42
CA VAL A 32 -6.41 -15.37 0.43
C VAL A 32 -5.70 -14.38 -0.48
N VAL A 33 -4.36 -14.45 -0.55
CA VAL A 33 -3.56 -13.45 -1.26
C VAL A 33 -2.87 -14.08 -2.48
N PRO A 34 -3.14 -13.60 -3.71
CA PRO A 34 -2.40 -14.03 -4.89
C PRO A 34 -0.90 -13.74 -4.76
N ALA A 35 -0.06 -14.75 -5.01
CA ALA A 35 1.40 -14.66 -4.97
C ALA A 35 1.92 -13.86 -3.74
N PRO A 36 1.68 -14.34 -2.51
CA PRO A 36 1.88 -13.55 -1.27
C PRO A 36 3.34 -13.17 -1.01
N ARG A 37 4.29 -13.86 -1.64
CA ARG A 37 5.73 -13.56 -1.55
C ARG A 37 6.22 -12.56 -2.61
N SER A 38 5.37 -12.17 -3.56
CA SER A 38 5.71 -11.27 -4.66
C SER A 38 6.16 -9.90 -4.16
N ALA A 39 7.20 -9.34 -4.80
CA ALA A 39 7.67 -7.98 -4.57
C ALA A 39 6.67 -6.92 -5.07
N ALA A 40 5.66 -7.29 -5.86
CA ALA A 40 4.63 -6.37 -6.32
C ALA A 40 3.85 -5.71 -5.17
N TRP A 41 3.61 -6.44 -4.07
CA TRP A 41 2.89 -5.95 -2.89
C TRP A 41 3.63 -4.80 -2.17
N PRO A 42 4.90 -4.96 -1.75
CA PRO A 42 5.65 -3.85 -1.15
C PRO A 42 5.92 -2.71 -2.14
N LEU A 43 6.12 -3.00 -3.43
CA LEU A 43 6.30 -1.96 -4.45
C LEU A 43 5.05 -1.09 -4.63
N ALA A 44 3.87 -1.69 -4.66
CA ALA A 44 2.61 -0.94 -4.71
C ALA A 44 2.44 -0.02 -3.48
N GLY A 45 2.79 -0.52 -2.28
CA GLY A 45 2.85 0.29 -1.06
C GLY A 45 3.84 1.45 -1.17
N ALA A 46 5.03 1.21 -1.72
CA ALA A 46 6.05 2.24 -1.91
C ALA A 46 5.59 3.34 -2.89
N CYS A 47 4.92 2.96 -3.99
CA CYS A 47 4.33 3.92 -4.92
C CYS A 47 3.27 4.80 -4.25
N ALA A 48 2.41 4.24 -3.39
CA ALA A 48 1.45 5.03 -2.61
C ALA A 48 2.14 6.04 -1.68
N VAL A 49 3.20 5.62 -0.98
CA VAL A 49 3.96 6.53 -0.12
C VAL A 49 4.58 7.67 -0.93
N ALA A 50 5.19 7.35 -2.08
CA ALA A 50 5.75 8.37 -2.97
C ALA A 50 4.67 9.35 -3.46
N SER A 51 3.47 8.85 -3.79
CA SER A 51 2.32 9.69 -4.17
C SER A 51 1.90 10.66 -3.07
N LEU A 52 2.00 10.29 -1.80
CA LEU A 52 1.58 11.14 -0.68
C LEU A 52 2.57 12.26 -0.36
N ILE A 53 3.84 12.08 -0.73
CA ILE A 53 4.90 13.08 -0.54
C ILE A 53 4.86 14.14 -1.65
N LEU A 54 4.44 13.77 -2.86
CA LEU A 54 4.40 14.66 -4.01
C LEU A 54 3.25 15.69 -3.90
N PRO A 55 3.44 16.90 -4.45
CA PRO A 55 2.34 17.83 -4.70
C PRO A 55 1.24 17.17 -5.53
N ARG A 56 -0.02 17.54 -5.26
CA ARG A 56 -1.17 17.02 -6.03
C ARG A 56 -1.00 17.36 -7.52
N GLY A 57 -1.07 16.32 -8.35
CA GLY A 57 -0.89 16.44 -9.80
C GLY A 57 -0.86 15.08 -10.47
N ALA A 58 -0.64 15.07 -11.80
CA ALA A 58 -0.69 13.84 -12.60
C ALA A 58 0.31 12.77 -12.14
N LEU A 59 1.51 13.16 -11.71
CA LEU A 59 2.52 12.22 -11.23
C LEU A 59 2.11 11.53 -9.92
N ALA A 60 1.56 12.29 -8.96
CA ALA A 60 1.02 11.72 -7.72
C ALA A 60 -0.12 10.74 -8.04
N ALA A 61 -1.06 11.14 -8.91
CA ALA A 61 -2.15 10.27 -9.33
C ALA A 61 -1.64 8.97 -9.98
N ALA A 62 -0.65 9.05 -10.88
CA ALA A 62 -0.05 7.89 -11.53
C ALA A 62 0.60 6.93 -10.52
N LEU A 63 1.30 7.46 -9.52
CA LEU A 63 1.93 6.67 -8.45
C LEU A 63 0.91 6.04 -7.48
N ALA A 64 -0.31 6.56 -7.39
CA ALA A 64 -1.37 5.94 -6.62
C ALA A 64 -2.01 4.73 -7.33
N VAL A 65 -1.92 4.65 -8.67
CA VAL A 65 -2.56 3.59 -9.48
C VAL A 65 -2.12 2.18 -9.07
N PRO A 66 -0.82 1.87 -8.90
CA PRO A 66 -0.39 0.52 -8.49
C PRO A 66 -1.02 0.07 -7.16
N PHE A 67 -1.14 0.98 -6.20
CA PHE A 67 -1.76 0.69 -4.91
C PHE A 67 -3.27 0.47 -5.05
N ALA A 68 -3.96 1.31 -5.84
CA ALA A 68 -5.38 1.14 -6.12
C ALA A 68 -5.68 -0.22 -6.79
N LEU A 69 -4.86 -0.62 -7.76
CA LEU A 69 -4.96 -1.94 -8.41
C LEU A 69 -4.71 -3.08 -7.43
N ALA A 70 -3.68 -2.97 -6.59
CA ALA A 70 -3.39 -3.96 -5.56
C ALA A 70 -4.55 -4.11 -4.55
N SER A 71 -5.14 -2.99 -4.12
CA SER A 71 -6.35 -2.99 -3.28
C SER A 71 -7.54 -3.66 -3.97
N ALA A 72 -7.76 -3.39 -5.26
CA ALA A 72 -8.83 -4.03 -6.02
C ALA A 72 -8.64 -5.55 -6.13
N VAL A 73 -7.40 -6.02 -6.33
CA VAL A 73 -7.08 -7.46 -6.34
C VAL A 73 -7.37 -8.09 -4.98
N LEU A 74 -6.99 -7.45 -3.87
CA LEU A 74 -7.28 -7.95 -2.53
C LEU A 74 -8.77 -7.98 -2.23
N LEU A 75 -9.50 -6.93 -2.62
CA LEU A 75 -10.95 -6.87 -2.47
C LEU A 75 -11.62 -8.02 -3.25
N ALA A 76 -11.22 -8.23 -4.50
CA ALA A 76 -11.75 -9.30 -5.33
C ALA A 76 -11.39 -10.70 -4.78
N ALA A 77 -10.20 -10.86 -4.19
CA ALA A 77 -9.80 -12.12 -3.56
C ALA A 77 -10.59 -12.37 -2.25
N GLY A 78 -10.80 -11.34 -1.44
CA GLY A 78 -11.58 -11.41 -0.21
C GLY A 78 -13.08 -11.66 -0.45
N ALA A 79 -13.64 -11.10 -1.51
CA ALA A 79 -15.04 -11.33 -1.91
C ALA A 79 -15.31 -12.76 -2.41
N ARG A 80 -14.27 -13.56 -2.62
CA ARG A 80 -14.37 -14.98 -3.05
C ARG A 80 -14.25 -15.97 -1.88
N LEU A 81 -14.00 -15.48 -0.66
CA LEU A 81 -14.02 -16.28 0.58
C LEU A 81 -15.45 -16.48 1.06
#